data_AF-A0A010JV98-F1
#
_entry.id   AF-A0A010JV98-F1
#
_cell.length_a   1.000
_cell.length_b   1.000
_cell.length_c   1.000
_cell.angle_alpha   90.00
_cell.angle_beta   90.00
_cell.angle_gamma   90.00
#
_symmetry.space_group_name_H-M   'P 1'
#
loop_
_entity.id
_entity.type
_entity.pdbx_description
1 polymer ?
#
loop_
_entity_poly.entity_id
_entity_poly.type
_entity_poly.pdbx_seq_one_letter_code
_entity_poly.pdbx_strand_id
1 'polypeptide(L)'
;MSDHAELLLEATCSGLGIGEFEIWLVRDLLISGRLEPVLPMYHIENKLNGNFIYMAYLANRRSSAKLRVLINFLAENLRHIGELSENEIKKIRTSQY
;
A
#
# COMPACT_ATOMS: atom_id res chain seq x y z
N MET A 1 -1.49 -16.55 -6.40
CA MET A 1 -1.45 -15.08 -6.45
C MET A 1 0.00 -14.72 -6.62
N SER A 2 0.37 -14.30 -7.83
CA SER A 2 1.76 -14.34 -8.32
C SER A 2 2.63 -13.25 -7.70
N ASP A 3 3.90 -13.59 -7.58
CA ASP A 3 5.03 -12.92 -6.91
C ASP A 3 5.47 -11.58 -7.53
N HIS A 4 4.56 -10.76 -8.07
CA HIS A 4 4.95 -9.77 -9.08
C HIS A 4 4.27 -8.39 -8.92
N ALA A 5 3.91 -7.96 -7.71
CA ALA A 5 3.45 -6.59 -7.49
C ALA A 5 4.51 -5.55 -7.93
N GLU A 6 5.80 -5.86 -7.69
CA GLU A 6 6.93 -5.03 -8.13
C GLU A 6 7.06 -5.00 -9.67
N LEU A 7 6.95 -6.15 -10.34
CA LEU A 7 7.01 -6.21 -11.80
C LEU A 7 5.83 -5.47 -12.45
N LEU A 8 4.62 -5.62 -11.89
CA LEU A 8 3.45 -4.87 -12.35
C LEU A 8 3.67 -3.37 -12.14
N LEU A 9 4.22 -2.97 -10.99
CA LEU A 9 4.54 -1.57 -10.70
C LEU A 9 5.57 -1.01 -11.69
N GLU A 10 6.62 -1.77 -12.00
CA GLU A 10 7.64 -1.40 -12.99
C GLU A 10 7.02 -1.22 -14.38
N ALA A 11 6.16 -2.14 -14.79
CA ALA A 11 5.45 -2.06 -16.06
C ALA A 11 4.54 -0.82 -16.13
N THR A 12 3.77 -0.54 -15.07
CA THR A 12 2.95 0.68 -14.97
C THR A 12 3.81 1.94 -15.00
N CYS A 13 4.90 1.98 -14.24
CA CYS A 13 5.84 3.11 -14.24
C CYS A 13 6.52 3.32 -15.60
N SER A 14 6.58 2.27 -16.44
CA SER A 14 7.10 2.31 -17.81
C SER A 14 6.02 2.67 -18.84
N GLY A 15 4.79 2.96 -18.41
CA GLY A 15 3.69 3.36 -19.29
C GLY A 15 3.02 2.22 -20.04
N LEU A 16 3.22 0.96 -19.62
CA LEU A 16 2.62 -0.21 -20.28
C LEU A 16 1.12 -0.41 -19.97
N GLY A 17 0.55 0.39 -19.07
CA GLY A 17 -0.88 0.37 -18.75
C GLY A 17 -1.21 0.90 -17.36
N ILE A 18 -2.45 0.66 -16.92
CA ILE A 18 -2.95 0.98 -15.57
C ILE A 18 -2.91 -0.27 -14.69
N GLY A 19 -2.75 -0.08 -13.38
CA GLY A 19 -2.72 -1.17 -12.40
C GLY A 19 -3.38 -0.79 -11.08
N GLU A 20 -3.89 -1.80 -10.38
CA GLU A 20 -4.39 -1.67 -9.02
C GLU A 20 -3.25 -1.95 -8.04
N PHE A 21 -3.01 -1.02 -7.11
CA PHE A 21 -1.95 -1.13 -6.12
C PHE A 21 -2.44 -0.70 -4.76
N GLU A 22 -1.89 -1.35 -3.74
CA GLU A 22 -2.04 -0.89 -2.37
C GLU A 22 -1.32 0.44 -2.16
N ILE A 23 -1.94 1.36 -1.42
CA ILE A 23 -1.42 2.73 -1.29
C ILE A 23 -0.02 2.80 -0.69
N TRP A 24 0.31 1.90 0.24
CA TRP A 24 1.63 1.83 0.86
C TRP A 24 2.75 1.50 -0.12
N LEU A 25 2.44 0.90 -1.28
CA LEU A 25 3.41 0.57 -2.32
C LEU A 25 3.66 1.74 -3.28
N VAL A 26 2.63 2.56 -3.56
CA VAL A 26 2.66 3.57 -4.64
C VAL A 26 2.59 5.01 -4.15
N ARG A 27 2.42 5.24 -2.84
CA ARG A 27 2.31 6.57 -2.22
C ARG A 27 3.34 7.57 -2.74
N ASP A 28 4.62 7.23 -2.67
CA ASP A 28 5.70 8.16 -3.02
C ASP A 28 5.76 8.43 -4.53
N LEU A 29 5.34 7.45 -5.35
CA LEU A 29 5.22 7.60 -6.79
C LEU A 29 4.05 8.52 -7.18
N LEU A 30 2.94 8.47 -6.44
CA LEU A 30 1.82 9.39 -6.60
C LEU A 30 2.20 10.83 -6.17
N ILE A 31 2.90 10.98 -5.04
CA ILE A 31 3.33 12.29 -4.53
C ILE A 31 4.31 12.97 -5.51
N SER A 32 5.25 12.19 -6.03
CA SER A 32 6.26 12.65 -7.00
C SER A 32 5.69 12.88 -8.41
N GLY A 33 4.48 12.41 -8.70
CA GLY A 33 3.87 12.49 -10.03
C GLY A 33 4.44 11.48 -11.04
N ARG A 34 5.18 10.47 -10.57
CA ARG A 34 5.63 9.33 -11.39
C ARG A 34 4.48 8.38 -11.74
N LEU A 35 3.45 8.36 -10.89
CA LEU A 35 2.16 7.73 -11.14
C LEU A 35 1.05 8.74 -10.91
N GLU A 36 -0.09 8.51 -11.55
CA GLU A 36 -1.30 9.31 -11.38
C GLU A 36 -2.50 8.39 -11.07
N PRO A 37 -3.46 8.84 -10.25
CA PRO A 37 -4.68 8.09 -10.02
C PRO A 37 -5.56 8.13 -11.27
N VAL A 38 -6.16 7.00 -11.59
CA VAL A 38 -7.16 6.89 -12.65
C VAL A 38 -8.51 6.53 -12.05
N LEU A 39 -9.60 6.83 -12.77
CA LEU A 39 -10.97 6.50 -12.36
C LEU A 39 -11.34 7.07 -10.96
N PRO A 40 -11.21 8.38 -10.71
CA PRO A 40 -11.37 8.97 -9.37
C PRO A 40 -12.79 8.81 -8.77
N MET A 41 -13.77 8.46 -9.59
CA MET A 41 -15.16 8.21 -9.18
C MET A 41 -15.39 6.77 -8.70
N TYR A 42 -14.37 5.91 -8.80
CA TYR A 42 -14.45 4.50 -8.43
C TYR A 42 -13.58 4.24 -7.20
N HIS A 43 -14.11 3.46 -6.26
CA HIS A 43 -13.38 3.01 -5.09
C HIS A 43 -13.26 1.49 -5.15
N ILE A 44 -12.04 0.99 -4.98
CA ILE A 44 -11.78 -0.44 -4.92
C ILE A 44 -11.62 -0.82 -3.46
N GLU A 45 -12.53 -1.66 -2.97
CA GLU A 45 -12.46 -2.24 -1.63
C GLU A 45 -12.00 -3.69 -1.73
N ASN A 46 -10.84 -4.00 -1.14
CA ASN A 46 -10.37 -5.36 -1.05
C ASN A 46 -11.17 -6.13 0.04
N LYS A 47 -12.23 -6.82 -0.38
CA LYS A 47 -13.11 -7.59 0.52
C LYS A 47 -12.45 -8.83 1.16
N LEU A 48 -11.35 -9.33 0.59
CA LEU A 48 -10.72 -10.57 1.05
C LEU A 48 -9.79 -10.35 2.26
N ASN A 49 -9.11 -9.21 2.31
CA ASN A 49 -8.10 -8.89 3.32
C ASN A 49 -8.55 -7.73 4.22
N GLY A 50 -9.50 -6.91 3.76
CA GLY A 50 -9.75 -5.59 4.31
C GLY A 50 -8.53 -4.66 4.15
N ASN A 51 -8.53 -3.55 4.88
CA ASN A 51 -7.45 -2.56 4.85
C ASN A 51 -6.32 -2.89 5.85
N PHE A 52 -5.99 -4.17 6.03
CA PHE A 52 -5.07 -4.62 7.08
C PHE A 52 -3.89 -5.44 6.53
N ILE A 53 -2.70 -5.17 7.06
CA ILE A 53 -1.51 -6.01 6.87
C ILE A 53 -1.44 -7.00 8.04
N TYR A 54 -1.52 -8.30 7.76
CA TYR A 54 -1.47 -9.33 8.79
C TYR A 54 -0.09 -9.95 8.92
N MET A 55 0.37 -10.13 10.15
CA MET A 55 1.46 -11.04 10.46
C MET A 55 0.90 -12.41 10.83
N ALA A 56 1.18 -13.41 9.99
CA ALA A 56 0.88 -14.81 10.29
C ALA A 56 2.06 -15.49 11.02
N TYR A 57 1.77 -16.22 12.08
CA TYR A 57 2.74 -17.03 12.82
C TYR A 57 2.07 -18.25 13.45
N LEU A 58 2.85 -19.31 13.71
CA LEU A 58 2.33 -20.52 14.36
C LEU A 58 1.95 -20.23 15.83
N ALA A 59 0.80 -20.76 16.27
CA ALA A 59 0.27 -20.51 17.61
C ALA A 59 1.26 -20.84 18.74
N ASN A 60 2.05 -21.91 18.58
CA ASN A 60 3.07 -22.33 19.55
C ASN A 60 4.25 -21.33 19.70
N ARG A 61 4.36 -20.31 18.82
CA ARG A 61 5.37 -19.26 18.91
C ARG A 61 4.91 -18.01 19.66
N ARG A 62 3.64 -17.92 20.05
CA ARG A 62 3.05 -16.72 20.71
C ARG A 62 3.78 -16.30 21.99
N SER A 63 4.36 -17.24 22.73
CA SER A 63 5.12 -16.98 23.96
C SER A 63 6.57 -16.56 23.74
N SER A 64 7.06 -16.53 22.49
CA SER A 64 8.41 -16.10 22.16
C SER A 64 8.60 -14.61 22.42
N ALA A 65 9.59 -14.26 23.24
CA ALA A 65 9.96 -12.86 23.48
C ALA A 65 10.39 -12.15 22.20
N LYS A 66 11.14 -12.84 21.32
CA LYS A 66 11.57 -12.30 20.02
C LYS A 66 10.37 -11.98 19.13
N LEU A 67 9.37 -12.85 19.10
CA LEU A 67 8.15 -12.62 18.32
C LEU A 67 7.37 -11.41 18.83
N ARG A 68 7.23 -11.25 20.16
CA ARG A 68 6.55 -10.08 20.73
C ARG A 68 7.25 -8.77 20.38
N VAL A 69 8.58 -8.73 20.48
CA VAL A 69 9.36 -7.53 20.11
C VAL A 69 9.18 -7.22 18.63
N LEU A 70 9.25 -8.22 17.74
CA LEU A 70 9.05 -8.02 16.31
C LEU A 70 7.63 -7.51 15.98
N ILE A 71 6.59 -8.07 16.62
CA ILE A 71 5.20 -7.60 16.45
C ILE A 71 5.09 -6.13 16.84
N ASN A 72 5.61 -5.75 18.01
CA ASN A 72 5.55 -4.38 18.48
C ASN A 72 6.31 -3.43 17.55
N PHE A 73 7.52 -3.83 17.14
CA PHE A 73 8.34 -3.06 16.20
C PHE A 73 7.59 -2.80 14.89
N LEU A 74 7.00 -3.83 14.28
CA LEU A 74 6.27 -3.65 13.03
C LEU A 74 4.98 -2.85 13.21
N ALA A 75 4.23 -3.08 14.29
CA ALA A 75 3.03 -2.32 14.56
C ALA A 75 3.32 -0.81 14.77
N GLU A 76 4.47 -0.48 15.34
CA GLU A 76 4.92 0.90 15.50
C GLU A 76 5.36 1.51 14.15
N ASN A 77 6.23 0.82 13.41
CA ASN A 77 6.81 1.36 12.19
C ASN A 77 5.84 1.35 10.99
N LEU A 78 4.83 0.49 10.99
CA LEU A 78 3.83 0.40 9.92
C LEU A 78 2.53 1.13 10.25
N ARG A 79 2.41 1.77 11.43
CA ARG A 79 1.16 2.41 11.87
C ARG A 79 0.62 3.42 10.87
N HIS A 80 1.51 4.17 10.25
CA HIS A 80 1.20 5.27 9.33
C HIS A 80 1.62 4.96 7.89
N ILE A 81 1.85 3.68 7.57
CA ILE A 81 2.31 3.31 6.24
C ILE A 81 1.22 3.64 5.21
N GLY A 82 1.61 4.30 4.12
CA GLY A 82 0.67 4.67 3.08
C GLY A 82 -0.26 5.83 3.43
N GLU A 83 -0.14 6.46 4.60
CA GLU A 83 -0.95 7.63 4.96
C GLU A 83 -0.61 8.83 4.07
N LEU A 84 -1.63 9.41 3.45
CA LEU A 84 -1.53 10.66 2.71
C LEU A 84 -2.13 11.79 3.55
N SER A 85 -1.43 12.91 3.65
CA SER A 85 -1.99 14.14 4.20
C SER A 85 -3.14 14.66 3.34
N GLU A 86 -4.03 15.48 3.92
CA GLU A 86 -5.14 16.08 3.18
C GLU A 86 -4.68 16.86 1.93
N ASN A 87 -3.52 17.51 2.01
CA ASN A 87 -2.93 18.24 0.89
C ASN A 87 -2.46 17.30 -0.22
N GLU A 88 -1.84 16.17 0.12
CA GLU A 88 -1.44 15.16 -0.86
C GLU A 88 -2.67 14.51 -1.51
N ILE A 89 -3.71 14.20 -0.73
CA ILE A 89 -4.99 13.68 -1.26
C ILE A 89 -5.62 14.67 -2.24
N LYS A 90 -5.66 15.96 -1.89
CA LYS A 90 -6.17 17.01 -2.78
C LYS A 90 -5.34 17.09 -4.07
N LYS A 91 -4.00 17.13 -3.96
CA LYS A 91 -3.10 17.16 -5.12
C LYS A 91 -3.34 15.98 -6.06
N ILE A 92 -3.44 14.78 -5.50
CA ILE A 92 -3.70 13.53 -6.23
C ILE A 92 -5.07 13.59 -6.93
N ARG A 93 -6.11 14.12 -6.26
CA ARG A 93 -7.47 14.25 -6.84
C ARG A 93 -7.63 15.38 -7.85
N THR A 94 -6.84 16.44 -7.76
CA THR A 94 -6.99 17.68 -8.57
C THR A 94 -6.16 17.67 -9.86
N SER A 95 -5.27 16.70 -10.07
CA SER A 95 -4.41 16.61 -11.28
C SER A 95 -5.16 16.33 -12.60
N GLN A 96 -6.46 16.62 -12.69
CA GLN A 96 -7.31 16.46 -13.87
C GLN A 96 -7.54 17.75 -14.67
N TYR A 97 -6.73 18.80 -14.49
CA TYR A 97 -6.82 20.03 -15.30
C TYR A 97 -5.46 20.59 -15.68
#